data_AF-A0A5E5ARM0-F1
#
_entry.id   AF-A0A5E5ARM0-F1
#
_cell.length_a   1.000
_cell.length_b   1.000
_cell.length_c   1.000
_cell.angle_alpha   90.00
_cell.angle_beta   90.00
_cell.angle_gamma   90.00
#
_symmetry.space_group_name_H-M   'P 1'
#
loop_
_entity.id
_entity.type
_entity.pdbx_description
1 polymer ?
#
loop_
_entity_poly.entity_id
_entity_poly.type
_entity_poly.pdbx_seq_one_letter_code
_entity_poly.pdbx_strand_id
1 'polypeptide(L)' 'MEATVYLDPKSVRDNRMTLRLNDAELAVITSMAQYLGEQPATLARQLLLRQASEAFGLASNVSRDAA' A
#
# COMPACT_ATOMS: atom_id res chain seq x y z
N MET A 1 22.62 16.07 -22.43
CA MET A 1 21.90 14.80 -22.65
C MET A 1 21.49 14.30 -21.29
N GLU A 2 20.19 14.35 -21.01
CA GLU A 2 19.59 14.17 -19.69
C GLU A 2 19.88 12.78 -19.10
N ALA A 3 20.16 12.75 -17.80
CA ALA A 3 20.18 11.51 -17.04
C ALA A 3 18.76 10.96 -17.00
N THR A 4 18.47 9.99 -17.86
CA THR A 4 17.27 9.15 -17.73
C THR A 4 17.32 8.48 -16.37
N VAL A 5 16.53 9.05 -15.46
CA VAL A 5 15.97 8.48 -14.23
C VAL A 5 16.30 6.99 -14.11
N TYR A 6 17.38 6.65 -13.41
CA TYR A 6 17.56 5.30 -12.93
C TYR A 6 16.45 5.06 -11.91
N LEU A 7 15.32 4.55 -12.38
CA LEU A 7 14.37 3.89 -11.52
C LEU A 7 15.18 2.77 -10.87
N ASP A 8 15.44 2.87 -9.55
CA ASP A 8 16.13 1.82 -8.82
C ASP A 8 15.48 0.49 -9.24
N PRO A 9 16.22 -0.48 -9.80
CA PRO A 9 15.65 -1.75 -10.24
C PRO A 9 14.82 -2.42 -9.15
N LYS A 10 15.11 -2.15 -7.86
CA LYS A 10 14.33 -2.62 -6.71
C LYS A 10 12.96 -1.97 -6.54
N SER A 11 12.71 -0.83 -7.18
CA SER A 11 11.42 -0.13 -7.20
C SER A 11 10.43 -0.75 -8.18
N VAL A 12 10.90 -1.62 -9.09
CA VAL A 12 10.03 -2.37 -10.00
C VAL A 12 9.25 -3.40 -9.19
N ARG A 13 7.92 -3.38 -9.36
CA ARG A 13 7.00 -4.22 -8.58
C ARG A 13 6.85 -5.60 -9.22
N ASP A 14 7.91 -6.40 -9.15
CA ASP A 14 7.93 -7.75 -9.77
C ASP A 14 7.37 -8.85 -8.86
N ASN A 15 7.23 -8.59 -7.57
CA ASN A 15 6.74 -9.57 -6.59
C ASN A 15 5.22 -9.61 -6.58
N ARG A 16 4.63 -10.65 -7.16
CA ARG A 16 3.17 -10.87 -7.16
C ARG A 16 2.70 -11.48 -5.84
N MET A 17 1.68 -10.87 -5.25
CA MET A 17 0.94 -11.41 -4.11
C MET A 17 -0.54 -11.55 -4.49
N THR A 18 -1.17 -12.68 -4.15
CA THR A 18 -2.59 -12.93 -4.42
C THR A 18 -3.36 -12.96 -3.10
N LEU A 19 -4.43 -12.17 -3.02
CA LEU A 19 -5.32 -12.12 -1.87
C LEU A 19 -6.65 -12.80 -2.23
N ARG A 20 -7.20 -13.58 -1.30
CA ARG A 20 -8.55 -14.14 -1.41
C ARG A 20 -9.44 -13.37 -0.44
N LEU A 21 -10.51 -12.79 -0.96
CA LEU A 21 -11.51 -12.05 -0.20
C LEU A 21 -12.84 -12.78 -0.30
N ASN A 22 -13.68 -12.67 0.72
CA ASN A 22 -15.08 -13.05 0.61
C ASN A 22 -15.89 -11.98 -0.14
N ASP A 23 -17.13 -12.29 -0.47
CA ASP A 23 -17.98 -11.41 -1.29
C ASP A 23 -18.23 -10.04 -0.62
N ALA A 24 -18.37 -10.01 0.71
CA ALA A 24 -18.61 -8.78 1.45
C ALA A 24 -17.36 -7.89 1.48
N GLU A 25 -16.18 -8.47 1.74
CA GLU A 25 -14.88 -7.78 1.72
C GLU A 25 -14.60 -7.20 0.33
N LEU A 26 -14.86 -7.98 -0.72
CA LEU A 26 -14.69 -7.52 -2.10
C LEU A 26 -15.63 -6.35 -2.42
N ALA A 27 -16.89 -6.41 -1.99
CA ALA A 27 -17.86 -5.34 -2.19
C ALA A 27 -17.42 -4.02 -1.52
N VAL A 28 -16.90 -4.10 -0.30
CA VAL A 28 -16.38 -2.92 0.43
C VAL A 28 -15.19 -2.30 -0.30
N ILE A 29 -14.18 -3.10 -0.65
CA ILE A 29 -13.00 -2.58 -1.36
C ILE A 29 -13.38 -1.99 -2.72
N THR A 30 -14.31 -2.64 -3.43
CA THR A 30 -14.77 -2.18 -4.75
C THR A 30 -15.53 -0.87 -4.65
N SER A 31 -16.47 -0.74 -3.71
CA SER A 31 -17.22 0.51 -3.52
C SER A 31 -16.32 1.67 -3.10
N MET A 32 -15.34 1.43 -2.23
CA MET A 32 -14.36 2.43 -1.84
C MET A 32 -13.46 2.86 -3.01
N ALA A 33 -13.02 1.90 -3.82
CA ALA A 33 -12.22 2.19 -5.02
C ALA A 33 -13.00 3.02 -6.04
N GLN A 34 -14.27 2.69 -6.28
CA GLN A 34 -15.16 3.47 -7.14
C GLN A 34 -15.36 4.90 -6.62
N TYR A 35 -15.55 5.05 -5.31
CA TYR A 35 -15.71 6.36 -4.69
C TYR A 35 -14.46 7.25 -4.85
N LEU A 36 -13.27 6.67 -4.72
CA LEU A 36 -12.00 7.38 -4.87
C LEU A 36 -11.53 7.53 -6.32
N GLY A 37 -12.18 6.83 -7.27
CA GLY A 37 -11.75 6.77 -8.67
C GLY A 37 -10.46 5.98 -8.88
N GLU A 38 -10.13 5.05 -7.97
CA GLU A 38 -8.92 4.22 -8.03
C GLU A 38 -9.23 2.78 -8.46
N GLN A 39 -8.19 2.04 -8.86
CA GLN A 39 -8.30 0.60 -9.07
C GLN A 39 -8.32 -0.15 -7.73
N PRO A 40 -9.21 -1.15 -7.53
CA PRO A 40 -9.30 -1.92 -6.29
C PRO A 40 -7.97 -2.52 -5.82
N ALA A 41 -7.15 -3.02 -6.75
CA ALA A 41 -5.84 -3.58 -6.44
C ALA A 41 -4.84 -2.52 -5.94
N THR A 42 -4.88 -1.31 -6.49
CA THR A 42 -4.06 -0.19 -6.05
C THR A 42 -4.44 0.24 -4.65
N LEU A 43 -5.75 0.41 -4.40
CA LEU A 43 -6.28 0.75 -3.09
C LEU A 43 -5.93 -0.32 -2.04
N ALA A 44 -6.17 -1.59 -2.35
CA ALA A 44 -5.85 -2.70 -1.45
C ALA A 44 -4.36 -2.72 -1.07
N ARG A 45 -3.47 -2.45 -2.03
CA ARG A 45 -2.03 -2.33 -1.76
C ARG A 45 -1.72 -1.17 -0.82
N GLN A 46 -2.30 0.02 -1.05
CA GLN A 46 -2.07 1.18 -0.19
C GLN A 46 -2.52 0.90 1.25
N LEU A 47 -3.72 0.32 1.42
CA LEU A 47 -4.25 -0.05 2.72
C LEU A 47 -3.37 -1.09 3.43
N LEU A 48 -2.91 -2.11 2.71
CA LEU A 48 -2.02 -3.13 3.27
C LEU A 48 -0.69 -2.54 3.74
N LEU A 49 -0.06 -1.68 2.92
CA LEU A 49 1.21 -1.05 3.29
C LEU A 49 1.04 -0.05 4.43
N ARG A 50 -0.07 0.69 4.46
CA ARG A 50 -0.40 1.57 5.58
C ARG A 50 -0.53 0.78 6.87
N GLN A 51 -1.34 -0.28 6.89
CA GLN A 51 -1.52 -1.12 8.06
C GLN A 51 -0.21 -1.75 8.53
N ALA A 52 0.63 -2.23 7.59
CA ALA A 52 1.95 -2.74 7.93
C ALA A 52 2.84 -1.66 8.57
N SER A 53 2.86 -0.45 8.02
CA SER A 53 3.66 0.65 8.57
C SER A 53 3.23 1.04 9.99
N GLU A 54 1.91 1.01 10.27
CA GLU A 54 1.34 1.26 11.60
C GLU A 54 1.71 0.12 12.57
N ALA A 55 1.58 -1.14 12.15
CA ALA A 55 1.91 -2.30 12.97
C ALA A 55 3.40 -2.39 13.33
N PHE A 56 4.29 -2.02 12.40
CA PHE A 56 5.73 -1.99 12.63
C PHE A 56 6.23 -0.68 13.28
N GLY A 57 5.35 0.27 13.56
CA GLY A 57 5.74 1.57 14.11
C GLY A 57 6.61 2.42 13.17
N LEU A 58 6.71 2.04 11.90
CA LEU A 58 7.52 2.72 10.87
C LEU A 58 6.99 4.13 10.54
N ALA A 59 5.73 4.40 10.90
CA ALA A 59 5.11 5.72 10.78
C ALA A 59 5.30 6.61 12.03
N SER A 60 5.91 6.10 13.12
CA SER A 60 6.12 6.87 14.34
C SER A 60 7.48 7.57 14.34
N ASN A 61 7.48 8.88 14.09
CA ASN A 61 8.66 9.75 14.24
C ASN A 61 8.84 10.27 15.68
N VAL A 62 8.11 9.72 16.64
CA VAL A 62 8.19 10.15 18.05
C VAL A 62 9.04 9.13 18.80
N SER A 63 10.29 9.48 19.11
CA SER A 63 11.03 8.83 20.19
C SER A 63 10.18 8.97 21.45
N ARG A 64 9.55 7.88 21.88
CA ARG A 64 9.07 7.80 23.26
C ARG A 64 10.31 7.61 24.13
N ASP A 65 11.02 8.71 24.40
CA ASP A 65 11.93 8.75 25.55
C ASP A 65 11.08 8.53 26.79
N ALA A 66 11.29 7.36 27.39
CA ALA A 66 10.65 6.95 28.63
C ALA A 66 11.18 7.81 29.77
N ALA A 67 10.24 8.33 30.57
CA ALA A 67 10.47 9.03 31.83
C ALA A 67 11.05 8.12 32.92
#